data_AF-A0A090LNR8-F1
#
_entry.id   AF-A0A090LNR8-F1
#
_cell.length_a   1.000
_cell.length_b   1.000
_cell.length_c   1.000
_cell.angle_alpha   90.00
_cell.angle_beta   90.00
_cell.angle_gamma   90.00
#
_symmetry.space_group_name_H-M   'P 1'
#
loop_
_entity.id
_entity.type
_entity.pdbx_description
1 polymer ?
#
loop_
_entity_poly.entity_id
_entity_poly.type
_entity_poly.pdbx_seq_one_letter_code
_entity_poly.pdbx_strand_id
1 'polypeptide(L)'
;MTEQLSDKYKIPETLRPLLEALARETIRAQPTDVVSFGKLFFDILSLHQQDSDKSILTDNISYDMFRMDLQHRYKNMTMKENMIRSASPEDVAATKIQAAFRGHQVRMHPEKYGVDAELIRRRSSDKLASLDFKKDQKRHSIGGYSLEHSQTPEDRAATKIQAEFRGYITRKNIQAMREQNDNAATKIQAHVRGFLTRKRLGKEGLISPSRSHSSLQSHKSEEI
;
A
#
# COMPACT_ATOMS: atom_id res chain seq x y z
N MET A 1 65.36 12.13 -6.59
CA MET A 1 64.36 13.01 -7.24
C MET A 1 62.99 12.75 -6.64
N THR A 2 62.71 13.17 -5.39
CA THR A 2 61.36 13.03 -4.79
C THR A 2 61.17 13.97 -3.59
N GLU A 3 61.50 15.26 -3.71
CA GLU A 3 61.23 16.21 -2.60
C GLU A 3 60.84 17.60 -3.13
N GLN A 4 59.77 17.71 -3.94
CA GLN A 4 59.18 19.03 -4.28
C GLN A 4 57.66 19.02 -4.52
N LEU A 5 56.92 18.01 -4.05
CA LEU A 5 55.45 17.97 -4.22
C LEU A 5 54.65 18.28 -2.94
N SER A 6 55.31 18.47 -1.80
CA SER A 6 54.64 18.45 -0.49
C SER A 6 53.87 19.71 -0.10
N ASP A 7 54.03 20.84 -0.80
CA ASP A 7 53.48 22.14 -0.33
C ASP A 7 52.33 22.73 -1.17
N LYS A 8 51.98 22.13 -2.31
CA LYS A 8 50.90 22.66 -3.17
C LYS A 8 49.50 22.20 -2.76
N TYR A 9 49.39 21.05 -2.09
CA TYR A 9 48.10 20.44 -1.73
C TYR A 9 48.10 20.04 -0.25
N LYS A 10 47.41 20.84 0.58
CA LYS A 10 47.19 20.50 1.98
C LYS A 10 46.08 19.46 2.08
N ILE A 11 46.40 18.29 2.63
CA ILE A 11 45.43 17.21 2.86
C ILE A 11 44.69 17.50 4.18
N PRO A 12 43.35 17.55 4.19
CA PRO A 12 42.59 17.68 5.43
C PRO A 12 42.82 16.49 6.35
N GLU A 13 43.03 16.74 7.64
CA GLU A 13 43.27 15.68 8.65
C GLU A 13 42.09 14.70 8.76
N THR A 14 40.87 15.16 8.43
CA THR A 14 39.63 14.37 8.43
C THR A 14 39.49 13.44 7.23
N LEU A 15 40.28 13.63 6.17
CA LEU A 15 40.14 12.86 4.93
C LEU A 15 40.53 11.39 5.13
N ARG A 16 41.61 11.14 5.88
CA ARG A 16 42.12 9.80 6.13
C ARG A 16 41.11 8.90 6.86
N PRO A 17 40.58 9.28 8.04
CA PRO A 17 39.61 8.44 8.75
C PRO A 17 38.31 8.25 7.95
N LEU A 18 37.90 9.24 7.16
CA LEU A 18 36.73 9.16 6.28
C LEU A 18 36.88 8.07 5.21
N LEU A 19 37.98 8.11 4.47
CA LEU A 19 38.25 7.13 3.42
C LEU A 19 38.48 5.74 3.99
N GLU A 20 39.11 5.65 5.17
CA GLU A 20 39.29 4.37 5.86
C GLU A 20 37.95 3.76 6.29
N ALA A 21 37.04 4.57 6.84
CA ALA A 21 35.70 4.12 7.20
C ALA A 21 34.89 3.66 5.97
N LEU A 22 34.92 4.43 4.88
CA LEU A 22 34.27 4.06 3.63
C LEU A 22 34.81 2.75 3.07
N ALA A 23 36.14 2.58 3.08
CA ALA A 23 36.80 1.36 2.61
C ALA A 23 36.40 0.15 3.47
N ARG A 24 36.43 0.28 4.81
CA ARG A 24 36.02 -0.77 5.74
C ARG A 24 34.58 -1.21 5.51
N GLU A 25 33.65 -0.27 5.36
CA GLU A 25 32.24 -0.59 5.15
C GLU A 25 31.96 -1.15 3.75
N THR A 26 32.69 -0.71 2.72
CA THR A 26 32.59 -1.28 1.38
C THR A 26 33.05 -2.74 1.36
N ILE A 27 34.19 -3.04 1.99
CA ILE A 27 34.70 -4.41 2.11
C ILE A 27 33.74 -5.28 2.93
N ARG A 28 33.08 -4.72 3.95
CA ARG A 28 32.12 -5.46 4.79
C ARG A 28 30.81 -5.75 4.07
N ALA A 29 30.26 -4.78 3.36
CA ALA A 29 28.95 -4.90 2.68
C ALA A 29 29.04 -5.60 1.33
N GLN A 30 30.23 -5.65 0.70
CA GLN A 30 30.46 -6.21 -0.64
C GLN A 30 29.40 -5.75 -1.66
N PRO A 31 29.19 -4.44 -1.85
CA PRO A 31 28.13 -3.96 -2.70
C PRO A 31 28.40 -4.21 -4.18
N THR A 32 27.35 -4.53 -4.93
CA THR A 32 27.42 -4.67 -6.41
C THR A 32 27.61 -3.33 -7.11
N ASP A 33 27.01 -2.26 -6.57
CA ASP A 33 27.20 -0.87 -7.01
C ASP A 33 27.85 -0.06 -5.89
N VAL A 34 29.17 0.13 -6.01
CA VAL A 34 29.99 0.89 -5.06
C VAL A 34 29.63 2.39 -5.08
N VAL A 35 29.18 2.93 -6.21
CA VAL A 35 28.86 4.37 -6.34
C VAL A 35 27.59 4.69 -5.56
N SER A 36 26.54 3.88 -5.74
CA SER A 36 25.31 4.03 -4.97
C SER A 36 25.52 3.77 -3.47
N PHE A 37 26.36 2.79 -3.13
CA PHE A 37 26.75 2.56 -1.73
C PHE A 37 27.50 3.76 -1.13
N GLY A 38 28.43 4.35 -1.87
CA GLY A 38 29.18 5.53 -1.43
C GLY A 38 28.27 6.74 -1.18
N LYS A 39 27.26 6.96 -2.03
CA LYS A 39 26.23 7.99 -1.80
C LYS A 39 25.48 7.75 -0.49
N LEU A 40 24.97 6.53 -0.30
CA LEU A 40 24.25 6.15 0.92
C LEU A 40 25.13 6.33 2.17
N PHE A 41 26.42 5.97 2.09
CA PHE A 41 27.38 6.17 3.15
C PHE A 41 27.50 7.64 3.56
N PHE A 42 27.70 8.55 2.60
CA PHE A 42 27.84 9.97 2.88
C PHE A 42 26.54 10.61 3.37
N ASP A 43 25.39 10.20 2.84
CA ASP A 43 24.08 10.69 3.31
C ASP A 43 23.85 10.33 4.78
N ILE A 44 24.10 9.08 5.16
CA ILE A 44 23.94 8.61 6.54
C ILE A 44 24.97 9.25 7.46
N LEU A 45 26.20 9.46 6.97
CA LEU A 45 27.26 10.11 7.74
C LEU A 45 26.89 11.57 8.02
N SER A 46 26.39 12.29 7.01
CA SER A 46 25.92 13.66 7.15
C SER A 46 24.73 13.79 8.10
N LEU A 47 23.83 12.80 8.14
CA LEU A 47 22.70 12.78 9.06
C LEU A 47 23.16 12.67 10.52
N HIS A 48 24.05 11.72 10.82
CA HIS A 48 24.57 11.56 12.19
C HIS A 48 25.42 12.77 12.60
N GLN A 49 26.04 13.47 11.65
CA GLN A 49 26.87 14.65 11.89
C GLN A 49 26.08 15.92 12.22
N GLN A 50 24.77 15.96 11.95
CA GLN A 50 23.90 17.05 12.40
C GLN A 50 23.58 17.00 13.90
N ASP A 51 23.71 15.82 14.52
CA ASP A 51 23.30 15.60 15.92
C ASP A 51 24.46 15.67 16.93
N SER A 52 25.73 15.81 16.47
CA SER A 52 26.91 15.81 17.35
C SER A 52 28.10 16.58 16.77
N ASP A 53 28.69 17.49 17.56
CA ASP A 53 29.92 18.23 17.24
C ASP A 53 31.19 17.35 17.26
N LYS A 54 31.09 16.07 17.65
CA LYS A 54 32.25 15.16 17.77
C LYS A 54 32.42 14.32 16.51
N SER A 55 33.68 14.05 16.15
CA SER A 55 34.03 13.21 15.01
C SER A 55 33.50 11.77 15.18
N ILE A 56 32.36 11.49 14.53
CA ILE A 56 31.63 10.21 14.57
C ILE A 56 32.53 9.02 14.22
N LEU A 57 33.52 9.25 13.35
CA LEU A 57 34.44 8.22 12.89
C LEU A 57 35.50 7.82 13.92
N THR A 58 35.63 8.58 15.01
CA THR A 58 36.63 8.35 16.06
C THR A 58 36.04 7.76 17.33
N ASP A 59 34.76 8.02 17.61
CA ASP A 59 34.07 7.45 18.76
C ASP A 59 33.44 6.10 18.41
N ASN A 60 33.79 5.06 19.17
CA ASN A 60 33.33 3.70 18.90
C ASN A 60 31.80 3.58 18.96
N ILE A 61 31.16 4.25 19.92
CA ILE A 61 29.70 4.15 20.10
C ILE A 61 28.97 4.84 18.94
N SER A 62 29.38 6.06 18.62
CA SER A 62 28.83 6.82 17.49
C SER A 62 29.06 6.11 16.16
N TYR A 63 30.25 5.53 15.97
CA TYR A 63 30.58 4.76 14.78
C TYR A 63 29.74 3.48 14.65
N ASP A 64 29.50 2.77 15.76
CA ASP A 64 28.66 1.57 15.76
C ASP A 64 27.19 1.90 15.44
N MET A 65 26.66 3.02 15.94
CA MET A 65 25.31 3.49 15.58
C MET A 65 25.22 3.83 14.09
N PHE A 66 26.16 4.62 13.58
CA PHE A 66 26.27 4.96 12.16
C PHE A 66 26.33 3.70 11.29
N ARG A 67 27.18 2.74 11.67
CA ARG A 67 27.37 1.48 10.96
C ARG A 67 26.08 0.65 10.94
N MET A 68 25.37 0.57 12.07
CA MET A 68 24.10 -0.17 12.14
C MET A 68 23.05 0.41 11.19
N ASP A 69 22.94 1.75 11.13
CA ASP A 69 22.00 2.41 10.21
C ASP A 69 22.40 2.19 8.75
N LEU A 70 23.70 2.33 8.44
CA LEU A 70 24.24 2.06 7.09
C LEU A 70 23.90 0.64 6.61
N GLN A 71 24.14 -0.36 7.45
CA GLN A 71 23.86 -1.75 7.10
C GLN A 71 22.36 -2.01 6.93
N HIS A 72 21.53 -1.44 7.80
CA HIS A 72 20.09 -1.62 7.73
C HIS A 72 19.51 -1.00 6.46
N ARG A 73 19.88 0.25 6.15
CA ARG A 73 19.39 0.95 4.95
C ARG A 73 19.91 0.31 3.67
N TYR A 74 21.16 -0.14 3.65
CA TYR A 74 21.71 -0.87 2.51
C TYR A 74 20.98 -2.20 2.26
N LYS A 75 20.72 -2.97 3.33
CA LYS A 75 19.93 -4.20 3.24
C LYS A 75 18.51 -3.93 2.75
N ASN A 76 17.86 -2.87 3.21
CA ASN A 76 16.52 -2.51 2.73
C ASN A 76 16.52 -2.06 1.26
N MET A 77 17.56 -1.35 0.81
CA MET A 77 17.73 -0.93 -0.58
C MET A 77 17.91 -2.15 -1.50
N THR A 78 18.78 -3.09 -1.14
CA THR A 78 19.00 -4.34 -1.89
C THR A 78 17.79 -5.27 -1.84
N MET A 79 17.07 -5.34 -0.71
CA MET A 79 15.82 -6.08 -0.61
C MET A 79 14.71 -5.45 -1.46
N LYS A 80 14.63 -4.12 -1.51
CA LYS A 80 13.69 -3.41 -2.38
C LYS A 80 14.03 -3.60 -3.85
N GLU A 81 15.31 -3.63 -4.22
CA GLU A 81 15.77 -3.90 -5.58
C GLU A 81 15.47 -5.35 -6.01
N ASN A 82 15.64 -6.32 -5.10
CA ASN A 82 15.16 -7.69 -5.30
C ASN A 82 13.63 -7.80 -5.29
N MET A 83 12.93 -6.92 -4.57
CA MET A 83 11.47 -6.83 -4.57
C MET A 83 10.91 -6.02 -5.75
N ILE A 84 11.73 -5.29 -6.50
CA ILE A 84 11.34 -4.74 -7.81
C ILE A 84 11.25 -5.87 -8.86
N ARG A 85 11.89 -7.02 -8.61
CA ARG A 85 11.56 -8.29 -9.29
C ARG A 85 10.36 -9.02 -8.67
N SER A 86 9.75 -8.49 -7.61
CA SER A 86 8.53 -9.07 -7.04
C SER A 86 7.34 -8.63 -7.86
N ALA A 87 7.05 -9.52 -8.78
CA ALA A 87 5.77 -9.79 -9.41
C ALA A 87 4.98 -8.55 -9.81
N SER A 88 5.12 -8.15 -11.07
CA SER A 88 4.12 -7.33 -11.75
C SER A 88 2.72 -7.89 -11.46
N PRO A 89 1.64 -7.09 -11.42
CA PRO A 89 0.28 -7.64 -11.27
C PRO A 89 0.01 -8.87 -12.16
N GLU A 90 0.62 -8.88 -13.34
CA GLU A 90 0.67 -9.98 -14.31
C GLU A 90 1.36 -11.24 -13.76
N ASP A 91 2.51 -11.13 -13.08
CA ASP A 91 3.22 -12.26 -12.48
C ASP A 91 2.45 -12.83 -11.27
N VAL A 92 1.83 -11.96 -10.48
CA VAL A 92 0.95 -12.38 -9.38
C VAL A 92 -0.26 -13.15 -9.94
N ALA A 93 -0.86 -12.63 -11.02
CA ALA A 93 -1.97 -13.27 -11.71
C ALA A 93 -1.53 -14.60 -12.35
N ALA A 94 -0.38 -14.62 -13.03
CA ALA A 94 0.17 -15.81 -13.66
C ALA A 94 0.45 -16.90 -12.63
N THR A 95 1.05 -16.55 -11.50
CA THR A 95 1.32 -17.50 -10.40
C THR A 95 0.02 -18.10 -9.86
N LYS A 96 -1.04 -17.29 -9.72
CA LYS A 96 -2.38 -17.77 -9.29
C LYS A 96 -3.00 -18.73 -10.31
N ILE A 97 -2.94 -18.38 -11.60
CA ILE A 97 -3.49 -19.20 -12.68
C ILE A 97 -2.73 -20.53 -12.78
N GLN A 98 -1.40 -20.48 -12.75
CA GLN A 98 -0.53 -21.65 -12.80
C GLN A 98 -0.75 -22.58 -11.60
N ALA A 99 -0.85 -22.02 -10.39
CA ALA A 99 -1.13 -22.81 -9.18
C ALA A 99 -2.51 -23.47 -9.25
N ALA A 100 -3.54 -22.74 -9.70
CA ALA A 100 -4.88 -23.28 -9.86
C ALA A 100 -4.92 -24.42 -10.90
N PHE A 101 -4.27 -24.24 -12.04
CA PHE A 101 -4.20 -25.22 -13.11
C PHE A 101 -3.42 -26.48 -12.71
N ARG A 102 -2.24 -26.33 -12.10
CA ARG A 102 -1.47 -27.46 -11.57
C ARG A 102 -2.29 -28.24 -10.54
N GLY A 103 -3.01 -27.53 -9.66
CA GLY A 103 -3.93 -28.16 -8.72
C GLY A 103 -5.09 -28.89 -9.40
N HIS A 104 -5.66 -28.33 -10.48
CA HIS A 104 -6.71 -28.99 -11.26
C HIS A 104 -6.20 -30.28 -11.91
N GLN A 105 -5.01 -30.26 -12.51
CA GLN A 105 -4.39 -31.44 -13.12
C GLN A 105 -4.22 -32.59 -12.11
N VAL A 106 -3.73 -32.29 -10.90
CA VAL A 106 -3.58 -33.28 -9.83
C VAL A 106 -4.94 -33.82 -9.37
N ARG A 107 -5.98 -32.98 -9.33
CA ARG A 107 -7.35 -33.41 -8.94
C ARG A 107 -8.06 -34.24 -10.02
N MET A 108 -7.79 -33.98 -11.30
CA MET A 108 -8.38 -34.72 -12.42
C MET A 108 -7.71 -36.07 -12.66
N HIS A 109 -6.40 -36.16 -12.38
CA HIS A 109 -5.61 -37.37 -12.59
C HIS A 109 -4.81 -37.76 -11.33
N PRO A 110 -5.48 -38.03 -10.20
CA PRO A 110 -4.81 -38.27 -8.92
C PRO A 110 -3.90 -39.51 -8.95
N GLU A 111 -4.28 -40.54 -9.70
CA GLU A 111 -3.52 -41.78 -9.91
C GLU A 111 -2.13 -41.51 -10.53
N LYS A 112 -2.05 -40.58 -11.50
CA LYS A 112 -0.80 -40.22 -12.18
C LYS A 112 0.22 -39.57 -11.23
N TYR A 113 -0.25 -38.94 -10.17
CA TYR A 113 0.57 -38.24 -9.18
C TYR A 113 0.66 -39.00 -7.85
N GLY A 114 0.22 -40.27 -7.80
CA GLY A 114 0.29 -41.12 -6.60
C GLY A 114 -0.59 -40.62 -5.45
N VAL A 115 -1.67 -39.90 -5.75
CA VAL A 115 -2.61 -39.35 -4.75
C VAL A 115 -3.88 -40.22 -4.74
N ASP A 116 -4.35 -40.60 -3.57
CA ASP A 116 -5.61 -41.31 -3.41
C ASP A 116 -6.81 -40.37 -3.69
N ALA A 117 -7.70 -40.77 -4.61
CA ALA A 117 -8.88 -39.99 -5.00
C ALA A 117 -9.86 -39.74 -3.83
N GLU A 118 -9.89 -40.65 -2.85
CA GLU A 118 -10.67 -40.53 -1.62
C GLU A 118 -10.16 -39.37 -0.74
N LEU A 119 -8.84 -39.19 -0.67
CA LEU A 119 -8.16 -38.17 0.15
C LEU A 119 -8.41 -36.74 -0.37
N ILE A 120 -8.56 -36.57 -1.69
CA ILE A 120 -8.86 -35.28 -2.32
C ILE A 120 -10.29 -34.82 -2.00
N ARG A 121 -11.25 -35.76 -1.95
CA ARG A 121 -12.67 -35.46 -1.67
C ARG A 121 -12.92 -35.06 -0.21
N ARG A 122 -12.25 -35.71 0.75
CA ARG A 122 -12.43 -35.46 2.19
C ARG A 122 -11.97 -34.06 2.65
N ARG A 123 -10.90 -33.51 2.06
CA ARG A 123 -10.38 -32.18 2.45
C ARG A 123 -11.31 -31.00 2.13
N SER A 124 -12.21 -31.11 1.16
CA SER A 124 -13.15 -30.03 0.83
C SER A 124 -14.38 -29.98 1.75
N SER A 125 -14.92 -31.12 2.16
CA SER A 125 -16.10 -31.15 3.04
C SER A 125 -15.75 -30.82 4.50
N ASP A 126 -14.65 -31.37 5.02
CA ASP A 126 -14.28 -31.23 6.43
C ASP A 126 -13.80 -29.80 6.77
N LYS A 127 -13.29 -29.08 5.77
CA LYS A 127 -12.86 -27.69 5.92
C LYS A 127 -14.04 -26.71 5.93
N LEU A 128 -15.15 -27.03 5.25
CA LEU A 128 -16.39 -26.25 5.33
C LEU A 128 -17.01 -26.37 6.73
N ALA A 129 -17.12 -27.57 7.29
CA ALA A 129 -17.71 -27.77 8.61
C ALA A 129 -16.85 -27.20 9.77
N SER A 130 -15.51 -27.25 9.66
CA SER A 130 -14.61 -26.78 10.73
C SER A 130 -14.34 -25.26 10.73
N LEU A 131 -14.65 -24.56 9.63
CA LEU A 131 -14.51 -23.09 9.53
C LEU A 131 -15.66 -22.32 10.19
N ASP A 132 -16.84 -22.93 10.31
CA ASP A 132 -18.01 -22.28 10.91
C ASP A 132 -17.91 -22.22 12.45
N PHE A 133 -17.30 -23.21 13.10
CA PHE A 133 -17.21 -23.24 14.58
C PHE A 133 -16.01 -22.45 15.16
N LYS A 134 -14.90 -22.28 14.42
CA LYS A 134 -13.68 -21.65 14.95
C LYS A 134 -13.60 -20.13 14.72
N LYS A 135 -14.37 -19.57 13.79
CA LYS A 135 -14.33 -18.13 13.50
C LYS A 135 -14.97 -17.27 14.59
N ASP A 136 -15.93 -17.82 15.33
CA ASP A 136 -16.63 -17.08 16.39
C ASP A 136 -15.81 -16.97 17.69
N GLN A 137 -15.02 -17.98 18.05
CA GLN A 137 -14.18 -17.89 19.26
C GLN A 137 -13.04 -16.86 19.16
N LYS A 138 -12.46 -16.67 17.96
CA LYS A 138 -11.23 -15.86 17.84
C LYS A 138 -11.49 -14.36 17.59
N ARG A 139 -12.73 -13.96 17.35
CA ARG A 139 -13.11 -12.54 17.12
C ARG A 139 -13.35 -11.73 18.40
N HIS A 140 -13.32 -12.37 19.57
CA HIS A 140 -13.46 -11.70 20.87
C HIS A 140 -12.12 -11.42 21.58
N SER A 141 -10.97 -11.69 20.95
CA SER A 141 -9.66 -11.37 21.53
C SER A 141 -9.09 -10.08 20.94
N ILE A 142 -9.85 -8.98 21.05
CA ILE A 142 -9.30 -7.63 20.97
C ILE A 142 -9.78 -6.90 22.23
N GLY A 143 -8.85 -6.68 23.16
CA GLY A 143 -9.12 -5.96 24.41
C GLY A 143 -9.49 -6.91 25.54
N GLY A 144 -8.47 -7.44 26.22
CA GLY A 144 -8.68 -8.28 27.39
C GLY A 144 -9.23 -7.49 28.56
N TYR A 145 -10.55 -7.44 28.72
CA TYR A 145 -11.28 -7.28 29.99
C TYR A 145 -12.70 -7.85 29.78
N SER A 146 -13.33 -8.34 30.86
CA SER A 146 -14.72 -8.83 30.96
C SER A 146 -14.89 -10.34 30.79
N LEU A 147 -14.78 -11.07 31.91
CA LEU A 147 -15.93 -11.54 32.70
C LEU A 147 -16.78 -12.55 31.93
N GLU A 148 -16.63 -13.80 32.35
CA GLU A 148 -17.61 -14.87 32.52
C GLU A 148 -19.10 -14.45 32.46
N HIS A 149 -19.55 -13.92 31.34
CA HIS A 149 -20.95 -13.91 30.97
C HIS A 149 -21.12 -15.06 30.00
N SER A 150 -21.79 -16.11 30.48
CA SER A 150 -22.38 -17.15 29.66
C SER A 150 -23.25 -16.46 28.60
N GLN A 151 -22.66 -16.11 27.45
CA GLN A 151 -23.42 -15.65 26.28
C GLN A 151 -24.36 -16.77 25.90
N THR A 152 -25.64 -16.57 26.20
CA THR A 152 -26.69 -17.49 25.82
C THR A 152 -26.77 -17.53 24.28
N PRO A 153 -27.29 -18.62 23.68
CA PRO A 153 -27.58 -18.66 22.25
C PRO A 153 -28.38 -17.43 21.77
N GLU A 154 -29.24 -16.88 22.61
CA GLU A 154 -30.06 -15.69 22.38
C GLU A 154 -29.20 -14.42 22.28
N ASP A 155 -28.23 -14.22 23.16
CA ASP A 155 -27.33 -13.04 23.11
C ASP A 155 -26.49 -13.02 21.83
N ARG A 156 -26.06 -14.20 21.36
CA ARG A 156 -25.32 -14.35 20.11
C ARG A 156 -26.20 -14.04 18.91
N ALA A 157 -27.42 -14.58 18.90
CA ALA A 157 -28.41 -14.30 17.86
C ALA A 157 -28.75 -12.80 17.80
N ALA A 158 -28.98 -12.17 18.96
CA ALA A 158 -29.25 -10.75 19.06
C ALA A 158 -28.08 -9.91 18.51
N THR A 159 -26.84 -10.24 18.88
CA THR A 159 -25.64 -9.55 18.39
C THR A 159 -25.52 -9.66 16.86
N LYS A 160 -25.80 -10.84 16.30
CA LYS A 160 -25.77 -11.06 14.85
C LYS A 160 -26.82 -10.23 14.12
N ILE A 161 -28.06 -10.25 14.60
CA ILE A 161 -29.16 -9.46 14.03
C ILE A 161 -28.83 -7.95 14.10
N GLN A 162 -28.31 -7.48 15.23
CA GLN A 162 -27.92 -6.08 15.40
C GLN A 162 -26.80 -5.67 14.43
N ALA A 163 -25.78 -6.51 14.26
CA ALA A 163 -24.67 -6.25 13.34
C ALA A 163 -25.16 -6.20 11.88
N GLU A 164 -26.02 -7.13 11.47
CA GLU A 164 -26.61 -7.16 10.14
C GLU A 164 -27.46 -5.92 9.87
N PHE A 165 -28.30 -5.52 10.83
CA PHE A 165 -29.15 -4.34 10.72
C PHE A 165 -28.34 -3.04 10.64
N ARG A 166 -27.33 -2.85 11.50
CA ARG A 166 -26.40 -1.71 11.43
C ARG A 166 -25.71 -1.64 10.06
N GLY A 167 -25.28 -2.79 9.53
CA GLY A 167 -24.71 -2.89 8.20
C GLY A 167 -25.70 -2.54 7.09
N TYR A 168 -26.94 -3.01 7.19
CA TYR A 168 -28.01 -2.70 6.23
C TYR A 168 -28.29 -1.19 6.16
N ILE A 169 -28.46 -0.53 7.31
CA ILE A 169 -28.67 0.93 7.38
C ILE A 169 -27.53 1.67 6.71
N THR A 170 -26.28 1.30 7.02
CA THR A 170 -25.09 1.93 6.42
C THR A 170 -25.09 1.79 4.90
N ARG A 171 -25.35 0.59 4.37
CA ARG A 171 -25.41 0.33 2.92
C ARG A 171 -26.52 1.14 2.25
N LYS A 172 -27.71 1.20 2.87
CA LYS A 172 -28.84 1.98 2.36
C LYS A 172 -28.51 3.48 2.27
N ASN A 173 -27.85 4.02 3.29
CA ASN A 173 -27.42 5.43 3.28
C ASN A 173 -26.37 5.72 2.20
N ILE A 174 -25.38 4.84 2.04
CA ILE A 174 -24.37 4.98 0.97
C ILE A 174 -25.02 4.92 -0.41
N GLN A 175 -25.98 4.02 -0.61
CA GLN A 175 -26.71 3.90 -1.87
C GLN A 175 -27.49 5.19 -2.20
N ALA A 176 -28.21 5.74 -1.23
CA ALA A 176 -28.94 7.00 -1.40
C ALA A 176 -28.00 8.17 -1.75
N MET A 177 -26.83 8.26 -1.08
CA MET A 177 -25.82 9.28 -1.38
C MET A 177 -25.25 9.12 -2.81
N ARG A 178 -25.01 7.89 -3.26
CA ARG A 178 -24.56 7.61 -4.64
C ARG A 178 -25.59 8.07 -5.66
N GLU A 179 -26.85 7.72 -5.46
CA GLU A 179 -27.94 8.14 -6.36
C GLU A 179 -28.07 9.67 -6.45
N GLN A 180 -27.95 10.38 -5.32
CA GLN A 180 -27.95 11.85 -5.33
C GLN A 180 -26.75 12.42 -6.10
N ASN A 181 -25.55 11.88 -5.88
CA ASN A 181 -24.34 12.30 -6.58
C ASN A 181 -24.42 12.02 -8.08
N ASP A 182 -24.91 10.86 -8.49
CA ASP A 182 -25.05 10.47 -9.90
C ASP A 182 -26.08 11.36 -10.61
N ASN A 183 -27.20 11.67 -9.94
CA ASN A 183 -28.20 12.61 -10.45
C ASN A 183 -27.64 14.04 -10.60
N ALA A 184 -26.88 14.51 -9.61
CA ALA A 184 -26.22 15.82 -9.67
C ALA A 184 -25.18 15.87 -10.81
N ALA A 185 -24.34 14.84 -10.93
CA ALA A 185 -23.36 14.72 -11.99
C ALA A 185 -24.02 14.74 -13.37
N THR A 186 -25.12 14.00 -13.55
CA THR A 186 -25.88 13.97 -14.81
C THR A 186 -26.41 15.36 -15.18
N LYS A 187 -26.96 16.12 -14.21
CA LYS A 187 -27.43 17.50 -14.45
C LYS A 187 -26.29 18.44 -14.85
N ILE A 188 -25.15 18.37 -14.17
CA ILE A 188 -23.97 19.18 -14.48
C ILE A 188 -23.46 18.85 -15.88
N GLN A 189 -23.29 17.56 -16.18
CA GLN A 189 -22.84 17.10 -17.50
C GLN A 189 -23.77 17.56 -18.62
N ALA A 190 -25.09 17.47 -18.44
CA ALA A 190 -26.06 17.95 -19.41
C ALA A 190 -25.96 19.47 -19.63
N HIS A 191 -25.82 20.25 -18.57
CA HIS A 191 -25.64 21.70 -18.65
C HIS A 191 -24.37 22.08 -19.40
N VAL A 192 -23.24 21.45 -19.06
CA VAL A 192 -21.94 21.70 -19.70
C VAL A 192 -21.99 21.31 -21.18
N ARG A 193 -22.49 20.11 -21.52
CA ARG A 193 -22.65 19.68 -22.92
C ARG A 193 -23.51 20.67 -23.70
N GLY A 194 -24.65 21.07 -23.16
CA GLY A 194 -25.53 22.06 -23.79
C GLY A 194 -24.87 23.43 -23.99
N PHE A 195 -24.11 23.92 -23.00
CA PHE A 195 -23.34 25.16 -23.10
C PHE A 195 -22.28 25.08 -24.20
N LEU A 196 -21.51 23.99 -24.27
CA LEU A 196 -20.49 23.79 -25.30
C LEU A 196 -21.11 23.76 -26.70
N THR A 197 -22.24 23.08 -26.88
CA THR A 197 -22.98 23.06 -28.15
C THR A 197 -23.44 24.45 -28.56
N ARG A 198 -24.08 25.21 -27.65
CA ARG A 198 -24.51 26.60 -27.93
C ARG A 198 -23.33 27.52 -28.26
N LYS A 199 -22.21 27.38 -27.54
CA LYS A 199 -20.98 28.15 -27.80
C LYS A 199 -20.40 27.84 -29.18
N ARG A 200 -20.43 26.58 -29.61
CA ARG A 200 -19.97 26.17 -30.95
C ARG A 200 -20.87 26.73 -32.05
N LEU A 201 -22.18 26.54 -31.92
CA LEU A 201 -23.15 27.02 -32.91
C LEU A 201 -23.18 28.56 -33.01
N GLY A 202 -22.94 29.26 -31.89
CA GLY A 202 -22.75 30.72 -31.91
C GLY A 202 -21.49 31.17 -32.65
N LYS A 203 -20.37 30.41 -32.57
CA LYS A 203 -19.17 30.67 -33.37
C LYS A 203 -19.39 30.39 -34.86
N GLU A 204 -20.19 29.37 -35.18
CA GLU A 204 -20.54 28.99 -36.56
C GLU A 204 -21.65 29.87 -37.18
N GLY A 205 -22.19 30.85 -36.43
CA GLY A 205 -23.22 31.78 -36.91
C GLY A 205 -24.62 31.17 -37.08
N LEU A 206 -24.84 29.95 -36.59
CA LEU A 206 -26.08 29.18 -36.76
C LEU A 206 -27.14 29.51 -35.68
N ILE A 207 -26.80 30.33 -34.67
CA ILE A 207 -27.70 30.76 -33.60
C ILE A 207 -27.49 32.26 -33.30
N SER A 208 -28.56 33.05 -33.35
CA SER A 208 -28.57 34.48 -32.99
C SER A 208 -28.57 34.68 -31.46
N PRO A 209 -27.82 35.67 -30.91
CA PRO A 209 -27.86 35.95 -29.49
C PRO A 209 -29.13 36.77 -29.17
N SER A 210 -30.18 36.11 -28.68
CA SER A 210 -31.05 36.60 -27.58
C SER A 210 -32.39 35.85 -27.54
N ARG A 211 -32.74 35.35 -26.35
CA ARG A 211 -34.11 35.42 -25.81
C ARG A 211 -34.07 35.29 -24.29
N SER A 212 -34.10 36.46 -23.66
CA SER A 212 -34.77 36.82 -22.41
C SER A 212 -35.24 35.68 -21.49
N HIS A 213 -34.70 35.66 -20.27
CA HIS A 213 -35.33 35.07 -19.10
C HIS A 213 -36.74 35.63 -18.92
N SER A 214 -37.79 34.85 -19.17
CA SER A 214 -39.10 35.09 -18.60
C SER A 214 -39.15 34.45 -17.21
N SER A 215 -39.22 35.27 -16.16
CA SER A 215 -39.45 34.85 -14.79
C SER A 215 -40.87 34.31 -14.63
N LEU A 216 -41.05 33.00 -14.79
CA LEU A 216 -42.29 32.33 -14.37
C LEU A 216 -42.18 32.02 -12.88
N GLN A 217 -42.66 32.97 -12.09
CA GLN A 217 -42.85 32.84 -10.64
C GLN A 217 -44.03 31.89 -10.40
N SER A 218 -43.74 30.60 -10.23
CA SER A 218 -44.73 29.60 -9.81
C SER A 218 -44.87 29.69 -8.29
N HIS A 219 -45.91 30.37 -7.83
CA HIS A 219 -46.44 30.21 -6.48
C HIS A 219 -46.86 28.74 -6.31
N LYS A 220 -46.18 28.02 -5.39
CA LYS A 220 -46.65 26.74 -4.90
C LYS A 220 -47.30 26.98 -3.54
N SER A 221 -48.62 26.91 -3.53
CA SER A 221 -49.46 26.93 -2.34
C SER A 221 -49.01 25.82 -1.39
N GLU A 222 -48.73 26.18 -0.14
CA GLU A 222 -48.73 25.26 0.98
C GLU A 222 -50.19 24.85 1.24
N GLU A 223 -50.46 23.55 1.22
CA GLU A 223 -51.64 22.99 1.87
C GLU A 223 -51.18 22.00 2.95
N ILE A 224 -51.96 22.08 4.03
CA ILE A 224 -51.82 21.52 5.37
C ILE A 224 -51.99 19.99 5.36
#